data_AF-A0A1H5V7K9-F1
#
_entry.id   AF-A0A1H5V7K9-F1
#
_cell.length_a   1.000
_cell.length_b   1.000
_cell.length_c   1.000
_cell.angle_alpha   90.00
_cell.angle_beta   90.00
_cell.angle_gamma   90.00
#
_symmetry.space_group_name_H-M   'P 1'
#
loop_
_entity.id
_entity.type
_entity.pdbx_description
1 polymer ?
#
loop_
_entity_poly.entity_id
_entity_poly.type
_entity_poly.pdbx_seq_one_letter_code
_entity_poly.pdbx_strand_id
1 'polypeptide(L)'
;MNHAIDFQSTRYQLLTITPRKKTLHNQLFRVESGKLLLKLGKNEYVYNAGDTFWLPFDCLSSLTVLPGSVLTTIKFSVRLHDNFPFQAGSVLLSPLATAILDRLLSNDNKTYEKELLRVLRQDAVSFRPKLKQDQESLLISQWTPHSTAMTGELALVLRLREARKLKLSGASTDVICDRLFAGDIKQLQQLSLSLLGETM
;
A
#
# COMPACT_ATOMS: atom_id res chain seq x y z
N MET A 1 -16.23 19.40 3.25
CA MET A 1 -17.27 18.65 3.97
C MET A 1 -16.60 17.48 4.67
N ASN A 2 -16.69 17.36 5.99
CA ASN A 2 -16.16 16.22 6.74
C ASN A 2 -17.14 15.05 6.61
N HIS A 3 -16.94 14.17 5.64
CA HIS A 3 -17.70 12.92 5.61
C HIS A 3 -17.12 11.95 6.65
N ALA A 4 -18.00 11.21 7.32
CA ALA A 4 -17.58 10.26 8.34
C ALA A 4 -16.92 9.00 7.73
N ILE A 5 -17.19 8.76 6.44
CA ILE A 5 -16.59 7.70 5.63
C ILE A 5 -16.26 8.30 4.27
N ASP A 6 -15.03 8.11 3.81
CA ASP A 6 -14.55 8.57 2.52
C ASP A 6 -14.16 7.39 1.65
N PHE A 7 -14.53 7.43 0.36
CA PHE A 7 -14.10 6.49 -0.67
C PHE A 7 -13.18 7.19 -1.66
N GLN A 8 -12.11 6.51 -2.07
CA GLN A 8 -11.18 6.99 -3.08
C GLN A 8 -10.64 5.83 -3.90
N SER A 9 -10.67 5.96 -5.23
CA SER A 9 -9.92 5.11 -6.15
C SER A 9 -8.75 5.91 -6.71
N THR A 10 -7.53 5.38 -6.59
CA THR A 10 -6.30 6.07 -6.99
C THR A 10 -5.47 5.20 -7.90
N ARG A 11 -5.10 5.74 -9.06
CA ARG A 11 -4.13 5.14 -9.97
C ARG A 11 -2.74 5.70 -9.70
N TYR A 12 -1.80 4.81 -9.44
CA TYR A 12 -0.39 5.14 -9.21
C TYR A 12 0.39 4.85 -10.48
N GLN A 13 0.68 5.88 -11.28
CA GLN A 13 1.46 5.72 -12.51
C GLN A 13 2.92 5.36 -12.23
N LEU A 14 3.45 5.87 -11.12
CA LEU A 14 4.84 5.73 -10.70
C LEU A 14 4.91 5.01 -9.35
N LEU A 15 6.11 4.52 -9.02
CA LEU A 15 6.44 3.91 -7.74
C LEU A 15 6.18 4.90 -6.61
N THR A 16 5.24 4.56 -5.72
CA THR A 16 4.91 5.39 -4.57
C THR A 16 5.37 4.72 -3.29
N ILE A 17 6.25 5.39 -2.56
CA ILE A 17 6.76 4.94 -1.27
C ILE A 17 6.27 5.94 -0.21
N THR A 18 5.41 5.49 0.69
CA THR A 18 4.88 6.34 1.75
C THR A 18 5.80 6.29 2.98
N PRO A 19 5.92 7.40 3.73
CA PRO A 19 6.64 7.37 5.00
C PRO A 19 5.92 6.48 6.01
N ARG A 20 6.68 5.89 6.92
CA ARG A 20 6.12 5.13 8.03
C ARG A 20 5.43 6.06 9.03
N LYS A 21 4.11 6.04 9.07
CA LYS A 21 3.28 6.93 9.92
C LYS A 21 2.08 6.17 10.49
N LYS A 22 1.56 6.66 11.61
CA LYS A 22 0.32 6.17 12.22
C LYS A 22 -0.87 6.60 11.37
N THR A 23 -1.77 5.68 11.06
CA THR A 23 -3.02 5.96 10.38
C THR A 23 -3.93 6.81 11.26
N LEU A 24 -4.55 7.84 10.70
CA LEU A 24 -5.49 8.71 11.41
C LEU A 24 -6.94 8.22 11.33
N HIS A 25 -7.16 7.15 10.58
CA HIS A 25 -8.46 6.55 10.30
C HIS A 25 -8.32 5.03 10.35
N ASN A 26 -9.44 4.36 10.60
CA ASN A 26 -9.61 2.98 10.20
C ASN A 26 -9.69 2.94 8.66
N GLN A 27 -9.04 2.00 8.00
CA GLN A 27 -8.92 1.98 6.55
C GLN A 27 -9.09 0.57 5.97
N LEU A 28 -9.92 0.47 4.94
CA LEU A 28 -10.01 -0.71 4.07
C LEU A 28 -9.32 -0.38 2.75
N PHE A 29 -8.43 -1.26 2.30
CA PHE A 29 -7.76 -1.16 1.01
C PHE A 29 -8.13 -2.37 0.16
N ARG A 30 -8.40 -2.16 -1.12
CA ARG A 30 -8.50 -3.21 -2.14
C ARG A 30 -7.57 -2.89 -3.30
N VAL A 31 -6.77 -3.86 -3.70
CA VAL A 31 -5.90 -3.74 -4.89
C VAL A 31 -6.75 -4.09 -6.10
N GLU A 32 -7.11 -3.11 -6.92
CA GLU A 32 -7.89 -3.34 -8.14
C GLU A 32 -7.00 -3.90 -9.25
N SER A 33 -5.77 -3.39 -9.34
CA SER A 33 -4.76 -3.88 -10.26
C SER A 33 -3.35 -3.61 -9.74
N GLY A 34 -2.39 -4.40 -10.22
CA GLY A 34 -0.98 -4.28 -9.84
C GLY A 34 -0.65 -4.95 -8.51
N LYS A 35 0.29 -4.37 -7.78
CA LYS A 35 0.87 -4.94 -6.56
C LYS A 35 1.22 -3.86 -5.54
N LEU A 36 1.02 -4.20 -4.27
CA LEU A 36 1.33 -3.35 -3.13
C LEU A 36 2.10 -4.14 -2.07
N LEU A 37 3.05 -3.45 -1.43
CA LEU A 37 3.74 -3.93 -0.24
C LEU A 37 3.32 -3.10 0.96
N LEU A 38 2.88 -3.76 2.02
CA LEU A 38 2.55 -3.15 3.30
C LEU A 38 3.61 -3.53 4.32
N LYS A 39 4.28 -2.54 4.90
CA LYS A 39 5.20 -2.76 6.02
C LYS A 39 4.49 -2.58 7.35
N LEU A 40 4.50 -3.62 8.18
CA LEU A 40 4.03 -3.58 9.57
C LEU A 40 5.11 -4.15 10.49
N GLY A 41 5.58 -3.35 11.47
CA GLY A 41 6.65 -3.79 12.35
C GLY A 41 7.95 -4.02 11.57
N LYS A 42 8.44 -5.26 11.60
CA LYS A 42 9.63 -5.71 10.84
C LYS A 42 9.26 -6.43 9.54
N ASN A 43 8.00 -6.80 9.37
CA ASN A 43 7.55 -7.62 8.25
C ASN A 43 6.97 -6.76 7.12
N GLU A 44 7.07 -7.31 5.92
CA GLU A 44 6.42 -6.81 4.71
C GLU A 44 5.37 -7.84 4.29
N TYR A 45 4.22 -7.36 3.85
CA TYR A 45 3.09 -8.17 3.39
C TYR A 45 2.78 -7.77 1.95
N VAL A 46 2.67 -8.75 1.07
CA VAL A 46 2.33 -8.55 -0.34
C VAL A 46 0.83 -8.62 -0.54
N TYR A 47 0.32 -7.69 -1.34
CA TYR A 47 -1.06 -7.68 -1.80
C TYR A 47 -1.07 -7.53 -3.32
N ASN A 48 -1.67 -8.50 -4.00
CA ASN A 48 -1.85 -8.54 -5.44
C ASN A 48 -3.27 -8.11 -5.82
N ALA A 49 -3.52 -7.92 -7.12
CA ALA A 49 -4.86 -7.63 -7.63
C ALA A 49 -5.93 -8.60 -7.08
N GLY A 50 -7.04 -8.03 -6.59
CA GLY A 50 -8.12 -8.75 -5.90
C GLY A 50 -7.95 -8.82 -4.38
N ASP A 51 -6.73 -8.68 -3.86
CA ASP A 51 -6.51 -8.75 -2.42
C ASP A 51 -7.05 -7.51 -1.70
N THR A 52 -7.50 -7.75 -0.47
CA THR A 52 -8.06 -6.71 0.41
C THR A 52 -7.41 -6.79 1.79
N PHE A 53 -7.13 -5.63 2.39
CA PHE A 53 -6.61 -5.56 3.76
C PHE A 53 -7.16 -4.39 4.56
N TRP A 54 -7.10 -4.58 5.87
CA TRP A 54 -7.52 -3.61 6.87
C TRP A 54 -6.34 -3.04 7.62
N LEU A 55 -6.34 -1.72 7.79
CA LEU A 55 -5.48 -1.00 8.73
C LEU A 55 -6.35 -0.34 9.80
N PRO A 56 -6.19 -0.70 11.08
CA PRO A 56 -6.91 -0.03 12.16
C PRO A 56 -6.36 1.39 12.35
N PHE A 57 -7.12 2.22 13.06
CA PHE A 57 -6.64 3.49 13.58
C PHE A 57 -5.36 3.31 14.41
N ASP A 58 -4.48 4.30 14.37
CA ASP A 58 -3.19 4.33 15.08
C ASP A 58 -2.21 3.22 14.66
N CYS A 59 -2.46 2.57 13.52
CA CYS A 59 -1.59 1.55 12.96
C CYS A 59 -0.35 2.22 12.34
N LEU A 60 0.84 1.92 12.87
CA LEU A 60 2.10 2.40 12.31
C LEU A 60 2.52 1.54 11.12
N SER A 61 2.32 2.07 9.90
CA SER A 61 2.61 1.36 8.65
C SER A 61 3.26 2.25 7.60
N SER A 62 3.84 1.64 6.57
CA SER A 62 4.19 2.29 5.30
C SER A 62 3.75 1.42 4.13
N LEU A 63 3.48 2.05 2.98
CA LEU A 63 3.08 1.40 1.75
C LEU A 63 4.16 1.61 0.67
N THR A 64 4.41 0.57 -0.10
CA THR A 64 5.12 0.66 -1.39
C THR A 64 4.16 0.20 -2.46
N VAL A 65 3.66 1.13 -3.27
CA VAL A 65 2.72 0.84 -4.36
C VAL A 65 3.51 0.78 -5.66
N LEU A 66 3.47 -0.36 -6.34
CA LEU A 66 4.22 -0.54 -7.59
C LEU A 66 3.60 0.30 -8.72
N PRO A 67 4.42 0.72 -9.72
CA PRO A 67 3.92 1.45 -10.88
C PRO A 67 2.76 0.75 -11.58
N GLY A 68 1.83 1.54 -12.11
CA GLY A 68 0.65 1.04 -12.81
C GLY A 68 -0.47 0.49 -11.91
N SER A 69 -0.27 0.40 -10.59
CA SER A 69 -1.26 -0.15 -9.67
C SER A 69 -2.46 0.79 -9.46
N VAL A 70 -3.63 0.20 -9.21
CA VAL A 70 -4.85 0.92 -8.85
C VAL A 70 -5.34 0.42 -7.50
N LEU A 71 -5.58 1.34 -6.57
CA LEU A 71 -6.04 1.04 -5.23
C LEU A 71 -7.35 1.74 -4.92
N THR A 72 -8.30 0.97 -4.40
CA THR A 72 -9.45 1.49 -3.70
C THR A 72 -9.11 1.64 -2.23
N THR A 73 -9.42 2.79 -1.64
CA THR A 73 -9.27 3.07 -0.22
C THR A 73 -10.58 3.59 0.34
N ILE A 74 -11.02 3.02 1.46
CA ILE A 74 -12.13 3.56 2.24
C ILE A 74 -11.61 3.92 3.62
N LYS A 75 -11.85 5.16 4.03
CA LYS A 75 -11.42 5.69 5.33
C LYS A 75 -12.65 5.85 6.22
N PHE A 76 -12.60 5.27 7.39
CA PHE A 76 -13.62 5.38 8.43
C PHE A 76 -13.10 6.33 9.51
N SER A 77 -13.84 7.42 9.77
CA SER A 77 -13.50 8.40 10.79
C SER A 77 -13.44 7.75 12.18
N VAL A 78 -12.46 8.14 12.98
CA VAL A 78 -12.33 7.70 14.39
C VAL A 78 -13.46 8.18 15.29
N ARG A 79 -14.25 9.15 14.82
CA ARG A 79 -15.45 9.63 15.52
C ARG A 79 -16.63 8.68 15.37
N LEU A 80 -16.51 7.68 14.50
CA LEU A 80 -17.47 6.61 14.40
C LEU A 80 -17.32 5.70 15.63
N HIS A 81 -18.39 5.52 16.39
CA HIS A 81 -18.40 4.71 17.61
C HIS A 81 -18.60 3.20 17.34
N ASP A 82 -18.37 2.72 16.12
CA ASP A 82 -18.48 1.30 15.81
C ASP A 82 -17.25 0.54 16.31
N ASN A 83 -17.46 -0.74 16.66
CA ASN A 83 -16.40 -1.63 17.13
C ASN A 83 -15.61 -2.22 15.96
N PHE A 84 -14.90 -1.38 15.22
CA PHE A 84 -14.05 -1.82 14.13
C PHE A 84 -12.92 -2.76 14.60
N PRO A 85 -12.38 -3.63 13.72
CA PRO A 85 -11.27 -4.50 14.07
C PRO A 85 -10.03 -3.70 14.50
N PHE A 86 -9.44 -4.08 15.64
CA PHE A 86 -8.21 -3.48 16.18
C PHE A 86 -6.92 -4.05 15.57
N GLN A 87 -7.01 -5.16 14.83
CA GLN A 87 -5.86 -5.82 14.22
C GLN A 87 -5.77 -5.48 12.73
N ALA A 88 -4.55 -5.26 12.23
CA ALA A 88 -4.28 -5.12 10.80
C ALA A 88 -4.17 -6.48 10.11
N GLY A 89 -4.46 -6.53 8.82
CA GLY A 89 -4.17 -7.71 7.99
C GLY A 89 -5.15 -7.92 6.85
N SER A 90 -4.96 -9.03 6.14
CA SER A 90 -5.81 -9.44 5.02
C SER A 90 -7.23 -9.69 5.51
N VAL A 91 -8.20 -9.24 4.73
CA VAL A 91 -9.63 -9.44 5.00
C VAL A 91 -10.26 -10.15 3.81
N LEU A 92 -11.01 -11.21 4.09
CA LEU A 92 -11.91 -11.79 3.11
C LEU A 92 -13.22 -11.01 3.16
N LEU A 93 -13.58 -10.36 2.05
CA LEU A 93 -14.82 -9.61 1.95
C LEU A 93 -16.03 -10.53 1.82
N SER A 94 -17.15 -10.13 2.42
CA SER A 94 -18.44 -10.75 2.17
C SER A 94 -18.87 -10.50 0.71
N PRO A 95 -19.73 -11.34 0.11
CA PRO A 95 -20.28 -11.06 -1.22
C PRO A 95 -20.97 -9.69 -1.30
N LEU A 96 -21.60 -9.25 -0.20
CA LEU A 96 -22.21 -7.93 -0.10
C LEU A 96 -21.15 -6.82 -0.16
N ALA A 97 -20.08 -6.90 0.64
CA ALA A 97 -19.01 -5.91 0.63
C ALA A 97 -18.33 -5.82 -0.74
N THR A 98 -18.03 -6.97 -1.37
CA THR A 98 -17.45 -7.00 -2.71
C THR A 98 -18.34 -6.28 -3.72
N ALA A 99 -19.65 -6.60 -3.75
CA ALA A 99 -20.59 -5.96 -4.66
C ALA A 99 -20.71 -4.44 -4.41
N ILE A 100 -20.64 -4.01 -3.14
CA ILE A 100 -20.64 -2.59 -2.80
C ILE A 100 -19.39 -1.89 -3.36
N LEU A 101 -18.20 -2.46 -3.16
CA LEU A 101 -16.95 -1.89 -3.68
C LEU A 101 -16.96 -1.78 -5.21
N ASP A 102 -17.44 -2.81 -5.89
CA ASP A 102 -17.55 -2.80 -7.36
C ASP A 102 -18.51 -1.71 -7.84
N ARG A 103 -19.63 -1.51 -7.13
CA ARG A 103 -20.58 -0.43 -7.43
C ARG A 103 -20.00 0.95 -7.15
N LEU A 104 -19.20 1.12 -6.10
CA LEU A 104 -18.54 2.39 -5.78
C LEU A 104 -17.52 2.79 -6.84
N LEU A 105 -16.87 1.83 -7.50
CA LEU A 105 -15.95 2.10 -8.60
C LEU A 105 -16.63 2.54 -9.90
N SER A 106 -17.86 2.07 -10.13
CA SER A 106 -18.57 2.30 -11.39
C SER A 106 -19.56 3.46 -11.35
N ASN A 107 -19.73 4.14 -10.22
CA ASN A 107 -20.83 5.10 -10.01
C ASN A 107 -20.35 6.43 -9.44
N ASP A 108 -20.64 7.52 -10.16
CA ASP A 108 -20.28 8.88 -9.76
C ASP A 108 -21.38 9.60 -8.93
N ASN A 109 -22.51 8.95 -8.67
CA ASN A 109 -23.60 9.53 -7.90
C ASN A 109 -23.28 9.58 -6.39
N LYS A 110 -23.02 10.79 -5.89
CA LYS A 110 -22.63 11.05 -4.50
C LYS A 110 -23.68 10.69 -3.45
N THR A 111 -24.97 10.69 -3.78
CA THR A 111 -26.01 10.26 -2.83
C THR A 111 -26.00 8.73 -2.69
N TYR A 112 -25.87 8.04 -3.82
CA TYR A 112 -25.78 6.58 -3.85
C TYR A 112 -24.51 6.07 -3.16
N GLU A 113 -23.37 6.75 -3.39
CA GLU A 113 -22.09 6.49 -2.73
C GLU A 113 -22.23 6.47 -1.19
N LYS A 114 -22.90 7.48 -0.61
CA LYS A 114 -23.09 7.58 0.84
C LYS A 114 -23.90 6.42 1.43
N GLU A 115 -24.97 6.00 0.75
CA GLU A 115 -25.80 4.88 1.21
C GLU A 115 -25.02 3.56 1.14
N LEU A 116 -24.28 3.33 0.06
CA LEU A 116 -23.39 2.18 -0.07
C LEU A 116 -22.32 2.13 1.02
N LEU A 117 -21.68 3.26 1.30
CA LEU A 117 -20.69 3.37 2.37
C LEU A 117 -21.30 3.14 3.76
N ARG A 118 -22.56 3.51 3.97
CA ARG A 118 -23.28 3.22 5.22
C ARG A 118 -23.49 1.72 5.41
N VAL A 119 -23.83 0.99 4.36
CA VAL A 119 -23.98 -0.48 4.42
C VAL A 119 -22.62 -1.13 4.67
N LEU A 120 -21.58 -0.72 3.94
CA LEU A 120 -20.23 -1.25 4.10
C LEU A 120 -19.67 -1.01 5.51
N ARG A 121 -19.97 0.15 6.12
CA ARG A 121 -19.63 0.44 7.53
C ARG A 121 -20.12 -0.63 8.48
N GLN A 122 -21.36 -1.09 8.32
CA GLN A 122 -21.97 -2.11 9.16
C GLN A 122 -21.26 -3.46 8.95
N ASP A 123 -20.97 -3.80 7.70
CA ASP A 123 -20.24 -5.04 7.38
C ASP A 123 -18.80 -5.02 7.94
N ALA A 124 -18.14 -3.86 7.93
CA ALA A 124 -16.74 -3.71 8.34
C ALA A 124 -16.49 -4.04 9.83
N VAL A 125 -17.49 -3.94 10.70
CA VAL A 125 -17.42 -4.39 12.10
C VAL A 125 -17.22 -5.91 12.21
N SER A 126 -17.71 -6.65 11.21
CA SER A 126 -17.61 -8.11 11.17
C SER A 126 -16.28 -8.62 10.60
N PHE A 127 -15.44 -7.73 10.05
CA PHE A 127 -14.16 -8.14 9.47
C PHE A 127 -13.28 -8.86 10.50
N ARG A 128 -12.49 -9.81 10.00
CA ARG A 128 -11.53 -10.59 10.80
C ARG A 128 -10.16 -10.52 10.15
N PRO A 129 -9.47 -9.37 10.22
CA PRO A 129 -8.17 -9.19 9.60
C PRO A 129 -7.15 -10.19 10.16
N LYS A 130 -6.39 -10.83 9.27
CA LYS A 130 -5.33 -11.75 9.66
C LYS A 130 -4.06 -11.43 8.91
N LEU A 131 -2.95 -11.33 9.64
CA LEU A 131 -1.63 -11.23 9.04
C LEU A 131 -1.24 -12.62 8.54
N LYS A 132 -1.20 -12.79 7.21
CA LYS A 132 -0.70 -13.99 6.57
C LYS A 132 0.63 -13.65 5.93
N GLN A 133 1.70 -14.30 6.37
CA GLN A 133 3.01 -14.17 5.75
C GLN A 133 3.19 -15.34 4.79
N ASP A 134 2.84 -15.13 3.53
CA ASP A 134 3.13 -16.09 2.47
C ASP A 134 4.62 -16.07 2.09
N GLN A 135 5.01 -16.97 1.18
CA GLN A 135 6.39 -17.12 0.77
C GLN A 135 6.96 -15.83 0.15
N GLU A 136 6.19 -15.11 -0.66
CA GLU A 136 6.63 -13.85 -1.26
C GLU A 136 6.84 -12.77 -0.19
N SER A 137 5.91 -12.65 0.77
CA SER A 137 6.01 -11.75 1.92
C SER A 137 7.23 -12.05 2.80
N LEU A 138 7.54 -13.33 3.03
CA LEU A 138 8.75 -13.75 3.74
C LEU A 138 10.02 -13.34 3.00
N LEU A 139 10.09 -13.62 1.70
CA LEU A 139 11.23 -13.27 0.86
C LEU A 139 11.49 -11.76 0.84
N ILE A 140 10.45 -10.95 0.70
CA ILE A 140 10.56 -9.48 0.72
C ILE A 140 10.95 -8.97 2.11
N SER A 141 10.41 -9.57 3.18
CA SER A 141 10.75 -9.19 4.55
C SER A 141 12.24 -9.42 4.87
N GLN A 142 12.84 -10.43 4.26
CA GLN A 142 14.26 -10.81 4.44
C GLN A 142 15.18 -10.24 3.36
N TRP A 143 14.63 -9.52 2.39
CA TRP A 143 15.39 -9.02 1.25
C TRP A 143 16.47 -8.03 1.69
N THR A 144 17.63 -8.13 1.05
CA THR A 144 18.75 -7.19 1.17
C THR A 144 19.23 -6.78 -0.22
N PRO A 145 19.89 -5.62 -0.39
CA PRO A 145 20.32 -5.13 -1.70
C PRO A 145 21.15 -6.09 -2.57
N HIS A 146 21.91 -6.98 -1.92
CA HIS A 146 22.79 -7.95 -2.54
C HIS A 146 22.16 -9.34 -2.66
N SER A 147 20.91 -9.50 -2.22
CA SER A 147 20.19 -10.77 -2.32
C SER A 147 19.86 -11.08 -3.78
N THR A 148 20.15 -12.31 -4.18
CA THR A 148 19.75 -12.89 -5.47
C THR A 148 18.42 -13.63 -5.40
N ALA A 149 17.78 -13.67 -4.22
CA ALA A 149 16.53 -14.39 -4.00
C ALA A 149 15.32 -13.76 -4.73
N MET A 150 15.44 -12.51 -5.18
CA MET A 150 14.41 -11.79 -5.94
C MET A 150 15.04 -11.16 -7.18
N THR A 151 14.35 -11.26 -8.31
CA THR A 151 14.78 -10.74 -9.61
C THR A 151 13.67 -9.92 -10.27
N GLY A 152 13.97 -9.29 -11.42
CA GLY A 152 13.00 -8.53 -12.20
C GLY A 152 12.57 -7.21 -11.54
N GLU A 153 11.33 -6.79 -11.85
CA GLU A 153 10.78 -5.50 -11.44
C GLU A 153 10.79 -5.30 -9.92
N LEU A 154 10.38 -6.32 -9.16
CA LEU A 154 10.29 -6.22 -7.71
C LEU A 154 11.66 -5.97 -7.07
N ALA A 155 12.73 -6.60 -7.57
CA ALA A 155 14.08 -6.36 -7.09
C ALA A 155 14.53 -4.90 -7.34
N LEU A 156 14.19 -4.34 -8.51
CA LEU A 156 14.47 -2.94 -8.83
C LEU A 156 13.71 -1.98 -7.92
N VAL A 157 12.43 -2.25 -7.66
CA VAL A 157 11.59 -1.47 -6.73
C VAL A 157 12.17 -1.49 -5.32
N LEU A 158 12.57 -2.65 -4.81
CA LEU A 158 13.16 -2.77 -3.47
C LEU A 158 14.51 -2.04 -3.37
N ARG A 159 15.33 -2.11 -4.43
CA ARG A 159 16.60 -1.38 -4.53
C ARG A 159 16.40 0.13 -4.54
N LEU A 160 15.48 0.66 -5.35
CA LEU A 160 15.15 2.10 -5.33
C LEU A 160 14.54 2.55 -4.00
N ARG A 161 13.74 1.70 -3.35
CA ARG A 161 13.21 1.97 -2.02
C ARG A 161 14.33 2.15 -0.99
N GLU A 162 15.36 1.30 -1.03
CA GLU A 162 16.54 1.43 -0.17
C GLU A 162 17.38 2.66 -0.55
N ALA A 163 17.56 2.95 -1.84
CA ALA A 163 18.22 4.16 -2.30
C ALA A 163 17.55 5.42 -1.74
N ARG A 164 16.21 5.52 -1.86
CA ARG A 164 15.42 6.64 -1.34
C ARG A 164 15.55 6.78 0.17
N LYS A 165 15.56 5.67 0.90
CA LYS A 165 15.81 5.66 2.34
C LYS A 165 17.20 6.21 2.70
N LEU A 166 18.25 5.80 1.98
CA LEU A 166 19.61 6.33 2.19
C LEU A 166 19.67 7.83 1.89
N LYS A 167 19.07 8.28 0.78
CA LYS A 167 19.01 9.71 0.43
C LYS A 167 18.30 10.53 1.51
N LEU A 168 17.14 10.06 2.01
CA LEU A 168 16.42 10.69 3.12
C LEU A 168 17.20 10.67 4.44
N SER A 169 18.19 9.78 4.57
CA SER A 169 19.10 9.70 5.72
C SER A 169 20.38 10.54 5.52
N GLY A 170 20.47 11.31 4.43
CA GLY A 170 21.59 12.22 4.14
C GLY A 170 22.77 11.61 3.38
N ALA A 171 22.66 10.39 2.86
CA ALA A 171 23.71 9.83 2.02
C ALA A 171 23.81 10.57 0.67
N SER A 172 25.03 10.81 0.18
CA SER A 172 25.26 11.38 -1.15
C SER A 172 24.88 10.39 -2.26
N THR A 173 24.58 10.92 -3.44
CA THR A 173 24.23 10.11 -4.61
C THR A 173 25.36 9.14 -4.98
N ASP A 174 26.62 9.54 -4.86
CA ASP A 174 27.78 8.66 -5.12
C ASP A 174 27.81 7.44 -4.18
N VAL A 175 27.62 7.66 -2.87
CA VAL A 175 27.57 6.58 -1.88
C VAL A 175 26.42 5.62 -2.15
N ILE A 176 25.26 6.15 -2.57
CA ILE A 176 24.09 5.34 -2.94
C ILE A 176 24.40 4.51 -4.18
N CYS A 177 25.02 5.14 -5.18
CA CYS A 177 25.39 4.52 -6.45
C CYS A 177 26.38 3.37 -6.25
N ASP A 178 27.45 3.60 -5.51
CA ASP A 178 28.47 2.59 -5.21
C ASP A 178 27.86 1.40 -4.45
N ARG A 179 27.02 1.69 -3.45
CA ARG A 179 26.47 0.67 -2.56
C ARG A 179 25.37 -0.18 -3.21
N LEU A 180 24.56 0.39 -4.10
CA LEU A 180 23.35 -0.28 -4.62
C LEU A 180 23.41 -0.56 -6.12
N PHE A 181 24.24 0.16 -6.88
CA PHE A 181 24.30 0.12 -8.33
C PHE A 181 25.72 -0.12 -8.86
N ALA A 182 26.65 -0.56 -8.00
CA ALA A 182 28.04 -0.86 -8.36
C ALA A 182 28.76 0.30 -9.10
N GLY A 183 28.42 1.54 -8.74
CA GLY A 183 28.99 2.74 -9.36
C GLY A 183 28.33 3.15 -10.68
N ASP A 184 27.32 2.43 -11.19
CA ASP A 184 26.59 2.79 -12.40
C ASP A 184 25.56 3.90 -12.16
N ILE A 185 26.05 5.14 -12.20
CA ILE A 185 25.21 6.32 -11.95
C ILE A 185 24.15 6.52 -13.04
N LYS A 186 24.43 6.10 -14.27
CA LYS A 186 23.46 6.18 -15.38
C LYS A 186 22.28 5.28 -15.10
N GLN A 187 22.54 4.06 -14.63
CA GLN A 187 21.49 3.13 -14.22
C GLN A 187 20.64 3.69 -13.08
N LEU A 188 21.26 4.26 -12.03
CA LEU A 188 20.54 4.90 -10.92
C LEU A 188 19.62 6.02 -11.43
N GLN A 189 20.15 6.93 -12.25
CA GLN A 189 19.39 8.07 -12.78
C GLN A 189 18.24 7.62 -13.68
N GLN A 190 18.48 6.68 -14.59
CA GLN A 190 17.47 6.17 -15.50
C GLN A 190 16.33 5.46 -14.75
N LEU A 191 16.67 4.60 -13.77
CA LEU A 191 15.66 3.90 -12.97
C LEU A 191 14.88 4.87 -12.08
N SER A 192 15.55 5.85 -11.46
CA SER A 192 14.87 6.86 -10.64
C SER A 192 13.90 7.67 -11.48
N LEU A 193 14.32 8.14 -12.66
CA LEU A 193 13.45 8.88 -13.56
C LEU A 193 12.27 8.01 -14.03
N SER A 194 12.51 6.77 -14.43
CA SER A 194 11.47 5.89 -14.97
C SER A 194 10.46 5.43 -13.92
N LEU A 195 10.88 5.17 -12.69
CA LEU A 195 10.03 4.58 -11.65
C LEU A 195 9.52 5.61 -10.66
N LEU A 196 10.30 6.64 -10.31
CA LEU A 196 9.90 7.69 -9.36
C LEU A 196 9.46 8.98 -10.04
N GLY A 197 9.81 9.18 -11.32
CA GLY A 197 9.54 10.43 -12.05
C GLY A 197 10.50 11.57 -11.72
N GLU A 198 11.54 11.30 -10.92
CA GLU A 198 12.53 12.28 -10.49
C GLU A 198 13.93 11.66 -10.48
N THR A 199 14.96 12.48 -10.68
CA THR A 199 16.35 12.04 -10.58
C THR A 199 16.82 12.08 -9.13
N MET A 200 17.65 11.09 -8.77
CA MET A 200 18.26 11.00 -7.44
C MET A 200 19.66 11.58 -7.40
#